data_AF-A0A9E1X7G9-F1
#
_entry.id   AF-A0A9E1X7G9-F1
#
_cell.length_a   1.000
_cell.length_b   1.000
_cell.length_c   1.000
_cell.angle_alpha   90.00
_cell.angle_beta   90.00
_cell.angle_gamma   90.00
#
_symmetry.space_group_name_H-M   'P 1'
#
loop_
_entity.id
_entity.type
_entity.pdbx_description
1 polymer ?
#
loop_
_entity_poly.entity_id
_entity_poly.type
_entity_poly.pdbx_seq_one_letter_code
_entity_poly.pdbx_strand_id
1 'polypeptide(L)'
;VSMQEAFPWEAIHTNVLGTSHLVKASLEHNVEKFVLVSTDKAVKPVNVMGATKRLAELVCQGANSEYGTRFMSVRFGNVLGSSGSVIPIFQEQIRSGGPVTITDPDMERYFMSVPEAAQLILQAGSIGDGGEVFVLDMGKPIKILDIANELIRLSGFEPELDIPISFIGARPGEKKIEELIQDNEKVRKTKHEKIMVVDSASGKEDGKIILDRIMKGELGGHEFDNNELRVTLASLVPEYKPSDELQEPVILRIKPDVMA
;
A
#
# COMPACT_ATOMS: atom_id res chain seq x y z
N VAL A 1 -4.83 4.90 4.22
CA VAL A 1 -3.90 6.05 4.25
C VAL A 1 -4.31 7.02 5.35
N SER A 2 -5.46 7.70 5.24
CA SER A 2 -5.96 8.65 6.23
C SER A 2 -5.99 8.15 7.69
N MET A 3 -6.47 6.92 7.92
CA MET A 3 -6.52 6.33 9.26
C MET A 3 -5.13 6.08 9.85
N GLN A 4 -4.19 5.61 9.04
CA GLN A 4 -2.81 5.36 9.47
C GLN A 4 -2.01 6.65 9.68
N GLU A 5 -2.40 7.75 9.04
CA GLU A 5 -1.82 9.08 9.33
C GLU A 5 -2.31 9.63 10.67
N ALA A 6 -3.57 9.36 11.04
CA ALA A 6 -4.11 9.76 12.34
C ALA A 6 -3.58 8.88 13.49
N PHE A 7 -3.39 7.59 13.24
CA PHE A 7 -2.95 6.58 14.21
C PHE A 7 -1.71 5.84 13.70
N PRO A 8 -0.54 6.50 13.60
CA PRO A 8 0.68 5.89 13.06
C PRO A 8 1.21 4.73 13.91
N TRP A 9 1.01 4.77 15.22
CA TRP A 9 1.40 3.68 16.12
C TRP A 9 0.68 2.38 15.79
N GLU A 10 -0.62 2.41 15.49
CA GLU A 10 -1.38 1.22 15.07
C GLU A 10 -0.85 0.63 13.76
N ALA A 11 -0.46 1.50 12.82
CA ALA A 11 0.15 1.07 11.57
C ALA A 11 1.50 0.39 11.82
N ILE A 12 2.30 0.89 12.75
CA ILE A 12 3.59 0.28 13.15
C ILE A 12 3.35 -1.07 13.82
N HIS A 13 2.46 -1.14 14.80
CA HIS A 13 2.13 -2.37 15.53
C HIS A 13 1.65 -3.46 14.56
N THR A 14 0.71 -3.11 13.69
CA THR A 14 0.11 -4.09 12.78
C THR A 14 1.05 -4.48 11.65
N ASN A 15 1.60 -3.50 10.92
CA ASN A 15 2.35 -3.79 9.70
C ASN A 15 3.79 -4.20 9.98
N VAL A 16 4.45 -3.60 10.98
CA VAL A 16 5.88 -3.81 11.23
C VAL A 16 6.10 -4.86 12.30
N LEU A 17 5.57 -4.62 13.52
CA LEU A 17 5.74 -5.55 14.65
C LEU A 17 4.98 -6.86 14.42
N GLY A 18 3.78 -6.80 13.85
CA GLY A 18 3.04 -7.98 13.42
C GLY A 18 3.83 -8.84 12.42
N THR A 19 4.48 -8.19 11.43
CA THR A 19 5.34 -8.88 10.47
C THR A 19 6.57 -9.47 11.13
N SER A 20 7.27 -8.74 12.02
CA SER A 20 8.47 -9.25 12.69
C SER A 20 8.17 -10.45 13.59
N HIS A 21 7.02 -10.47 14.28
CA HIS A 21 6.56 -11.62 15.05
C HIS A 21 6.29 -12.84 14.16
N LEU A 22 5.62 -12.65 13.03
CA LEU A 22 5.37 -13.73 12.06
C LEU A 22 6.66 -14.25 11.44
N VAL A 23 7.62 -13.37 11.15
CA VAL A 23 8.96 -13.74 10.69
C VAL A 23 9.67 -14.61 11.73
N LYS A 24 9.68 -14.18 13.00
CA LYS A 24 10.28 -14.94 14.09
C LYS A 24 9.65 -16.33 14.23
N ALA A 25 8.31 -16.40 14.27
CA ALA A 25 7.59 -17.67 14.37
C ALA A 25 7.87 -18.58 13.16
N SER A 26 7.96 -18.01 11.96
CA SER A 26 8.25 -18.77 10.74
C SER A 26 9.63 -19.43 10.79
N LEU A 27 10.63 -18.71 11.29
CA LEU A 27 11.98 -19.22 11.50
C LEU A 27 12.01 -20.32 12.58
N GLU A 28 11.37 -20.08 13.74
CA GLU A 28 11.31 -21.04 14.85
C GLU A 28 10.65 -22.37 14.45
N HIS A 29 9.66 -22.31 13.56
CA HIS A 29 8.91 -23.48 13.09
C HIS A 29 9.36 -24.02 11.74
N ASN A 30 10.46 -23.52 11.15
CA ASN A 30 10.98 -23.95 9.85
C ASN A 30 9.93 -23.93 8.73
N VAL A 31 9.12 -22.87 8.67
CA VAL A 31 8.18 -22.65 7.56
C VAL A 31 8.96 -22.62 6.24
N GLU A 32 8.48 -23.30 5.21
CA GLU A 32 9.21 -23.39 3.94
C GLU A 32 9.27 -22.03 3.21
N LYS A 33 8.12 -21.37 3.07
CA LYS A 33 7.98 -20.11 2.35
C LYS A 33 7.04 -19.15 3.09
N PHE A 34 7.44 -17.89 3.16
CA PHE A 34 6.65 -16.79 3.69
C PHE A 34 6.49 -15.72 2.61
N VAL A 35 5.24 -15.40 2.27
CA VAL A 35 4.90 -14.40 1.24
C VAL A 35 4.21 -13.22 1.91
N LEU A 36 4.90 -12.08 1.97
CA LEU A 36 4.33 -10.82 2.42
C LEU A 36 3.56 -10.14 1.29
N VAL A 37 2.27 -9.89 1.50
CA VAL A 37 1.46 -9.02 0.64
C VAL A 37 1.87 -7.57 0.91
N SER A 38 2.47 -6.90 -0.08
CA SER A 38 2.86 -5.49 -0.04
C SER A 38 1.97 -4.65 -0.96
N THR A 39 2.34 -3.39 -1.21
CA THR A 39 1.54 -2.41 -1.94
C THR A 39 2.44 -1.47 -2.73
N ASP A 40 1.93 -0.95 -3.84
CA ASP A 40 2.51 0.19 -4.58
C ASP A 40 2.93 1.38 -3.69
N LYS A 41 2.19 1.66 -2.61
CA LYS A 41 2.48 2.78 -1.68
C LYS A 41 3.77 2.60 -0.89
N ALA A 42 4.36 1.39 -0.87
CA ALA A 42 5.68 1.14 -0.30
C ALA A 42 6.82 1.70 -1.17
N VAL A 43 6.52 2.09 -2.41
CA VAL A 43 7.48 2.68 -3.37
C VAL A 43 7.53 4.20 -3.15
N LYS A 44 8.70 4.74 -2.78
CA LYS A 44 8.89 6.17 -2.42
C LYS A 44 7.77 6.67 -1.51
N PRO A 45 7.61 6.07 -0.31
CA PRO A 45 6.44 6.31 0.50
C PRO A 45 6.34 7.79 0.89
N VAL A 46 5.12 8.32 0.87
CA VAL A 46 4.81 9.70 1.33
C VAL A 46 3.81 9.70 2.49
N ASN A 47 3.36 8.52 2.90
CA ASN A 47 2.45 8.30 4.01
C ASN A 47 2.92 7.14 4.90
N VAL A 48 2.45 7.13 6.15
CA VAL A 48 2.78 6.16 7.19
C VAL A 48 2.43 4.73 6.77
N MET A 49 1.31 4.53 6.05
CA MET A 49 0.94 3.20 5.56
C MET A 49 2.01 2.67 4.59
N GLY A 50 2.41 3.48 3.61
CA GLY A 50 3.49 3.15 2.68
C GLY A 50 4.81 2.88 3.40
N ALA A 51 5.20 3.76 4.32
CA ALA A 51 6.46 3.64 5.07
C ALA A 51 6.51 2.36 5.91
N THR A 52 5.43 2.03 6.64
CA THR A 52 5.35 0.81 7.45
C THR A 52 5.32 -0.46 6.60
N LYS A 53 4.67 -0.44 5.43
CA LYS A 53 4.73 -1.56 4.47
C LYS A 53 6.13 -1.74 3.88
N ARG A 54 6.81 -0.64 3.54
CA ARG A 54 8.20 -0.68 3.08
C ARG A 54 9.12 -1.25 4.15
N LEU A 55 8.92 -0.85 5.40
CA LEU A 55 9.68 -1.38 6.52
C LEU A 55 9.43 -2.88 6.76
N ALA A 56 8.19 -3.34 6.56
CA ALA A 56 7.85 -4.76 6.62
C ALA A 56 8.54 -5.59 5.50
N GLU A 57 8.70 -5.02 4.30
CA GLU A 57 9.51 -5.64 3.24
C GLU A 57 10.97 -5.80 3.69
N LEU A 58 11.57 -4.75 4.27
CA LEU A 58 12.95 -4.77 4.75
C LEU A 58 13.15 -5.79 5.89
N VAL A 59 12.16 -5.94 6.78
CA VAL A 59 12.14 -7.01 7.80
C VAL A 59 12.19 -8.40 7.15
N CYS A 60 11.36 -8.65 6.14
CA CYS A 60 11.36 -9.92 5.41
C CYS A 60 12.68 -10.16 4.67
N GLN A 61 13.23 -9.12 4.02
CA GLN A 61 14.51 -9.20 3.32
C GLN A 61 15.66 -9.46 4.29
N GLY A 62 15.66 -8.83 5.47
CA GLY A 62 16.67 -9.02 6.52
C GLY A 62 16.67 -10.41 7.14
N ALA A 63 15.48 -11.01 7.26
CA ALA A 63 15.31 -12.36 7.79
C ALA A 63 15.64 -13.47 6.78
N ASN A 64 15.68 -13.16 5.48
CA ASN A 64 15.96 -14.15 4.45
C ASN A 64 17.42 -14.59 4.45
N SER A 65 17.66 -15.88 4.70
CA SER A 65 18.97 -16.54 4.65
C SER A 65 19.04 -17.58 3.53
N GLU A 66 20.25 -18.04 3.21
CA GLU A 66 20.48 -19.12 2.22
C GLU A 66 19.86 -20.46 2.65
N TYR A 67 19.80 -20.69 3.98
CA TYR A 67 19.23 -21.87 4.60
C TYR A 67 18.11 -21.45 5.55
N GLY A 68 16.94 -22.07 5.44
CA GLY A 68 15.77 -21.79 6.29
C GLY A 68 14.54 -21.32 5.52
N THR A 69 13.66 -20.57 6.20
CA THR A 69 12.46 -20.00 5.60
C THR A 69 12.80 -19.01 4.50
N ARG A 70 12.16 -19.18 3.33
CA ARG A 70 12.29 -18.24 2.21
C ARG A 70 11.28 -17.13 2.36
N PHE A 71 11.76 -15.91 2.58
CA PHE A 71 10.91 -14.73 2.71
C PHE A 71 10.87 -13.96 1.41
N MET A 72 9.68 -13.59 0.96
CA MET A 72 9.48 -12.79 -0.25
C MET A 72 8.32 -11.83 -0.06
N SER A 73 8.31 -10.75 -0.83
CA SER A 73 7.25 -9.74 -0.81
C SER A 73 6.64 -9.58 -2.20
N VAL A 74 5.36 -9.27 -2.30
CA VAL A 74 4.67 -9.02 -3.58
C VAL A 74 3.98 -7.67 -3.54
N ARG A 75 4.43 -6.72 -4.36
CA ARG A 75 3.83 -5.40 -4.56
C ARG A 75 2.80 -5.44 -5.68
N PHE A 76 1.64 -4.84 -5.42
CA PHE A 76 0.60 -4.60 -6.43
C PHE A 76 -0.22 -3.36 -6.05
N GLY A 77 -1.01 -2.88 -7.00
CA GLY A 77 -1.87 -1.71 -6.83
C GLY A 77 -3.21 -2.04 -6.17
N ASN A 78 -4.24 -1.27 -6.52
CA ASN A 78 -5.55 -1.43 -5.91
C ASN A 78 -6.26 -2.69 -6.43
N VAL A 79 -7.15 -3.23 -5.59
CA VAL A 79 -8.00 -4.37 -5.95
C VAL A 79 -9.45 -3.91 -6.05
N LEU A 80 -10.11 -4.28 -7.14
CA LEU A 80 -11.50 -3.94 -7.42
C LEU A 80 -12.42 -4.44 -6.29
N GLY A 81 -13.29 -3.56 -5.79
CA GLY A 81 -14.31 -3.92 -4.81
C GLY A 81 -13.78 -4.28 -3.41
N SER A 82 -12.52 -3.97 -3.10
CA SER A 82 -11.97 -4.18 -1.76
C SER A 82 -12.72 -3.33 -0.70
N SER A 83 -12.86 -3.85 0.52
CA SER A 83 -13.58 -3.18 1.61
C SER A 83 -12.99 -1.80 1.91
N GLY A 84 -13.85 -0.78 2.02
CA GLY A 84 -13.42 0.60 2.27
C GLY A 84 -12.67 1.26 1.10
N SER A 85 -12.69 0.66 -0.09
CA SER A 85 -12.12 1.27 -1.30
C SER A 85 -13.10 2.23 -1.98
N VAL A 86 -12.59 2.93 -3.00
CA VAL A 86 -13.33 3.98 -3.72
C VAL A 86 -14.62 3.49 -4.37
N ILE A 87 -14.66 2.25 -4.89
CA ILE A 87 -15.82 1.72 -5.62
C ILE A 87 -17.04 1.54 -4.70
N PRO A 88 -16.94 0.82 -3.56
CA PRO A 88 -18.04 0.75 -2.59
C PRO A 88 -18.51 2.12 -2.09
N ILE A 89 -17.59 3.06 -1.91
CA ILE A 89 -17.92 4.42 -1.49
C ILE A 89 -18.75 5.14 -2.55
N PHE A 90 -18.35 5.06 -3.82
CA PHE A 90 -19.10 5.66 -4.93
C PHE A 90 -20.48 5.01 -5.08
N GLN A 91 -20.57 3.68 -4.99
CA GLN A 91 -21.85 2.97 -5.04
C GLN A 91 -22.81 3.41 -3.93
N GLU A 92 -22.30 3.64 -2.72
CA GLU A 92 -23.10 4.15 -1.60
C GLU A 92 -23.49 5.62 -1.81
N GLN A 93 -22.58 6.46 -2.27
CA GLN A 93 -22.86 7.87 -2.60
C GLN A 93 -23.95 7.97 -3.67
N ILE A 94 -23.85 7.19 -4.75
CA ILE A 94 -24.85 7.12 -5.83
C ILE A 94 -26.20 6.66 -5.28
N ARG A 95 -26.22 5.59 -4.46
CA ARG A 95 -27.46 5.10 -3.82
C ARG A 95 -28.08 6.14 -2.88
N SER A 96 -27.27 7.02 -2.32
CA SER A 96 -27.71 8.12 -1.45
C SER A 96 -28.13 9.38 -2.20
N GLY A 97 -28.06 9.40 -3.54
CA GLY A 97 -28.40 10.56 -4.39
C GLY A 97 -27.23 11.49 -4.70
N GLY A 98 -26.01 11.10 -4.36
CA GLY A 98 -24.79 11.88 -4.57
C GLY A 98 -24.63 13.09 -3.63
N PRO A 99 -23.73 14.02 -3.96
CA PRO A 99 -22.72 13.93 -5.01
C PRO A 99 -21.70 12.79 -4.78
N VAL A 100 -21.08 12.33 -5.87
CA VAL A 100 -19.88 11.49 -5.81
C VAL A 100 -18.67 12.38 -5.53
N THR A 101 -17.87 12.04 -4.52
CA THR A 101 -16.73 12.89 -4.11
C THR A 101 -15.41 12.34 -4.64
N ILE A 102 -14.65 13.14 -5.38
CA ILE A 102 -13.35 12.79 -5.95
C ILE A 102 -12.29 13.74 -5.43
N THR A 103 -11.09 13.26 -5.10
CA THR A 103 -10.04 14.11 -4.54
C THR A 103 -9.35 14.98 -5.60
N ASP A 104 -9.02 14.41 -6.77
CA ASP A 104 -8.40 15.13 -7.89
C ASP A 104 -8.96 14.62 -9.24
N PRO A 105 -9.28 15.51 -10.20
CA PRO A 105 -9.88 15.16 -11.50
C PRO A 105 -8.98 14.28 -12.39
N ASP A 106 -7.67 14.37 -12.21
CA ASP A 106 -6.67 13.64 -12.97
C ASP A 106 -6.06 12.47 -12.17
N MET A 107 -6.65 12.11 -11.03
CA MET A 107 -6.16 11.01 -10.22
C MET A 107 -6.31 9.68 -10.96
N GLU A 108 -5.20 8.93 -11.02
CA GLU A 108 -5.12 7.64 -11.68
C GLU A 108 -4.68 6.54 -10.72
N ARG A 109 -5.27 5.35 -10.85
CA ARG A 109 -4.91 4.18 -10.04
C ARG A 109 -4.86 2.92 -10.89
N TYR A 110 -3.97 2.02 -10.52
CA TYR A 110 -3.90 0.67 -11.06
C TYR A 110 -4.95 -0.22 -10.38
N PHE A 111 -5.64 -1.05 -11.16
CA PHE A 111 -6.65 -1.96 -10.64
C PHE A 111 -6.43 -3.37 -11.18
N MET A 112 -6.69 -4.34 -10.31
CA MET A 112 -6.74 -5.75 -10.63
C MET A 112 -7.93 -6.40 -9.92
N SER A 113 -8.43 -7.51 -10.45
CA SER A 113 -9.47 -8.28 -9.76
C SER A 113 -8.90 -9.07 -8.58
N VAL A 114 -9.72 -9.36 -7.55
CA VAL A 114 -9.29 -10.19 -6.41
C VAL A 114 -8.76 -11.56 -6.84
N PRO A 115 -9.44 -12.32 -7.73
CA PRO A 115 -8.96 -13.64 -8.15
C PRO A 115 -7.63 -13.58 -8.89
N GLU A 116 -7.46 -12.56 -9.74
CA GLU A 116 -6.21 -12.36 -10.49
C GLU A 116 -5.04 -12.03 -9.54
N ALA A 117 -5.24 -11.10 -8.60
CA ALA A 117 -4.22 -10.75 -7.62
C ALA A 117 -3.83 -11.96 -6.77
N ALA A 118 -4.82 -12.71 -6.26
CA ALA A 118 -4.57 -13.90 -5.45
C ALA A 118 -3.79 -14.97 -6.24
N GLN A 119 -4.15 -15.22 -7.49
CA GLN A 119 -3.47 -16.18 -8.35
C GLN A 119 -2.01 -15.79 -8.59
N LEU A 120 -1.76 -14.52 -8.92
CA LEU A 120 -0.41 -14.02 -9.19
C LEU A 120 0.47 -14.04 -7.93
N ILE A 121 -0.09 -13.73 -6.75
CA ILE A 121 0.64 -13.82 -5.47
C ILE A 121 1.06 -15.26 -5.17
N LEU A 122 0.16 -16.23 -5.36
CA LEU A 122 0.49 -17.65 -5.16
C LEU A 122 1.54 -18.13 -6.17
N GLN A 123 1.46 -17.69 -7.42
CA GLN A 123 2.45 -18.01 -8.45
C GLN A 123 3.81 -17.38 -8.14
N ALA A 124 3.86 -16.14 -7.66
CA ALA A 124 5.08 -15.49 -7.18
C ALA A 124 5.71 -16.30 -6.03
N GLY A 125 4.89 -16.70 -5.05
CA GLY A 125 5.24 -17.63 -3.98
C GLY A 125 5.87 -18.93 -4.48
N SER A 126 5.28 -19.51 -5.53
CA SER A 126 5.74 -20.76 -6.12
C SER A 126 7.10 -20.62 -6.81
N ILE A 127 7.34 -19.54 -7.56
CA ILE A 127 8.55 -19.37 -8.39
C ILE A 127 9.74 -18.75 -7.64
N GLY A 128 9.51 -18.11 -6.49
CA GLY A 128 10.58 -17.45 -5.74
C GLY A 128 11.46 -18.41 -4.95
N ASP A 129 12.73 -18.04 -4.84
CA ASP A 129 13.81 -18.75 -4.16
C ASP A 129 14.19 -18.12 -2.81
N GLY A 130 13.66 -16.93 -2.50
CA GLY A 130 13.87 -16.21 -1.24
C GLY A 130 14.63 -14.89 -1.42
N GLY A 131 14.15 -13.85 -0.74
CA GLY A 131 14.71 -12.50 -0.73
C GLY A 131 14.18 -11.60 -1.85
N GLU A 132 13.32 -12.11 -2.74
CA GLU A 132 12.76 -11.32 -3.83
C GLU A 132 11.65 -10.37 -3.35
N VAL A 133 11.61 -9.20 -3.99
CA VAL A 133 10.45 -8.33 -4.00
C VAL A 133 9.84 -8.41 -5.39
N PHE A 134 8.72 -9.11 -5.50
CA PHE A 134 7.96 -9.23 -6.73
C PHE A 134 7.09 -7.99 -6.96
N VAL A 135 6.91 -7.63 -8.23
CA VAL A 135 5.98 -6.59 -8.68
C VAL A 135 5.06 -7.20 -9.72
N LEU A 136 3.76 -7.03 -9.54
CA LEU A 136 2.77 -7.50 -10.49
C LEU A 136 2.56 -6.47 -11.61
N ASP A 137 2.43 -6.94 -12.84
CA ASP A 137 1.97 -6.11 -13.96
C ASP A 137 0.47 -5.84 -13.80
N MET A 138 0.16 -4.58 -13.53
CA MET A 138 -1.21 -4.10 -13.31
C MET A 138 -1.87 -3.57 -14.60
N GLY A 139 -1.18 -3.62 -15.74
CA GLY A 139 -1.66 -3.02 -16.99
C GLY A 139 -1.64 -1.49 -16.94
N LYS A 140 -2.65 -0.86 -17.53
CA LYS A 140 -2.75 0.60 -17.62
C LYS A 140 -3.49 1.17 -16.41
N PRO A 141 -3.05 2.31 -15.86
CA PRO A 141 -3.79 2.98 -14.81
C PRO A 141 -5.11 3.53 -15.38
N ILE A 142 -6.11 3.68 -14.51
CA ILE A 142 -7.46 4.14 -14.85
C ILE A 142 -7.75 5.41 -14.05
N LYS A 143 -8.34 6.43 -14.69
CA LYS A 143 -8.78 7.64 -13.99
C LYS A 143 -9.93 7.33 -13.05
N ILE A 144 -9.85 7.84 -11.82
CA ILE A 144 -10.91 7.66 -10.82
C ILE A 144 -12.21 8.36 -11.26
N LEU A 145 -12.10 9.48 -11.99
CA LEU A 145 -13.23 10.14 -12.62
C LEU A 145 -13.98 9.24 -13.63
N ASP A 146 -13.24 8.47 -14.44
CA ASP A 146 -13.86 7.56 -15.41
C ASP A 146 -14.61 6.43 -14.69
N ILE A 147 -14.06 5.92 -13.59
CA ILE A 147 -14.73 4.92 -12.73
C ILE A 147 -16.02 5.48 -12.13
N ALA A 148 -15.99 6.71 -11.61
CA ALA A 148 -17.17 7.38 -11.05
C ALA A 148 -18.28 7.51 -12.10
N ASN A 149 -17.95 8.06 -13.28
CA ASN A 149 -18.89 8.23 -14.38
C ASN A 149 -19.51 6.90 -14.82
N GLU A 150 -18.71 5.85 -14.91
CA GLU A 150 -19.20 4.54 -15.33
C GLU A 150 -20.14 3.91 -14.28
N LEU A 151 -19.81 4.04 -12.99
CA LEU A 151 -20.70 3.56 -11.92
C LEU A 151 -22.03 4.31 -11.88
N ILE A 152 -22.04 5.62 -12.16
CA ILE A 152 -23.27 6.41 -12.27
C ILE A 152 -24.15 5.88 -13.41
N ARG A 153 -23.56 5.70 -14.61
CA ARG A 153 -24.27 5.16 -15.79
C ARG A 153 -24.82 3.76 -15.57
N LEU A 154 -24.00 2.87 -15.00
CA LEU A 154 -24.41 1.50 -14.67
C LEU A 154 -25.54 1.44 -13.63
N SER A 155 -25.69 2.51 -12.83
CA SER A 155 -26.78 2.66 -11.87
C SER A 155 -28.06 3.25 -12.49
N GLY A 156 -28.07 3.53 -13.79
CA GLY A 156 -29.22 4.08 -14.52
C GLY A 156 -29.35 5.60 -14.47
N PHE A 157 -28.28 6.31 -14.09
CA PHE A 157 -28.24 7.77 -13.95
C PHE A 157 -27.28 8.40 -14.97
N GLU A 158 -27.48 9.68 -15.30
CA GLU A 158 -26.59 10.48 -16.14
C GLU A 158 -25.63 11.32 -15.26
N PRO A 159 -24.30 11.18 -15.41
CA PRO A 159 -23.32 11.98 -14.66
C PRO A 159 -23.52 13.49 -14.87
N GLU A 160 -23.32 14.29 -13.81
CA GLU A 160 -23.52 15.75 -13.77
C GLU A 160 -24.98 16.23 -13.97
N LEU A 161 -25.88 15.38 -14.47
CA LEU A 161 -27.31 15.67 -14.58
C LEU A 161 -28.08 15.14 -13.36
N ASP A 162 -28.01 13.84 -13.13
CA ASP A 162 -28.73 13.15 -12.06
C ASP A 162 -27.88 13.05 -10.78
N ILE A 163 -26.58 12.79 -10.95
CA ILE A 163 -25.62 12.63 -9.85
C ILE A 163 -24.42 13.57 -10.08
N PRO A 164 -24.28 14.65 -9.29
CA PRO A 164 -23.16 15.57 -9.41
C PRO A 164 -21.84 14.96 -8.91
N ILE A 165 -20.72 15.41 -9.45
CA ILE A 165 -19.37 15.09 -8.97
C ILE A 165 -18.78 16.31 -8.24
N SER A 166 -18.28 16.09 -7.03
CA SER A 166 -17.64 17.14 -6.22
C SER A 166 -16.16 16.85 -6.02
N PHE A 167 -15.31 17.81 -6.38
CA PHE A 167 -13.87 17.74 -6.14
C PHE A 167 -13.53 18.26 -4.73
N ILE A 168 -13.00 17.39 -3.88
CA ILE A 168 -12.79 17.67 -2.44
C ILE A 168 -11.33 17.95 -2.09
N GLY A 169 -10.41 17.92 -3.07
CA GLY A 169 -8.98 18.10 -2.85
C GLY A 169 -8.25 16.82 -2.43
N ALA A 170 -6.93 16.81 -2.64
CA ALA A 170 -6.07 15.70 -2.28
C ALA A 170 -5.96 15.53 -0.76
N ARG A 171 -5.85 14.29 -0.31
CA ARG A 171 -5.65 13.98 1.12
C ARG A 171 -4.17 14.06 1.48
N PRO A 172 -3.84 14.33 2.77
CA PRO A 172 -2.47 14.22 3.26
C PRO A 172 -1.84 12.87 2.90
N GLY A 173 -0.66 12.91 2.27
CA GLY A 173 0.07 11.72 1.86
C GLY A 173 -0.57 10.92 0.71
N GLU A 174 -1.54 11.49 -0.02
CA GLU A 174 -2.09 10.89 -1.24
C GLU A 174 -1.29 11.32 -2.48
N LYS A 175 -0.83 10.34 -3.27
CA LYS A 175 -0.17 10.62 -4.56
C LYS A 175 -1.20 10.78 -5.66
N LYS A 176 -0.93 11.65 -6.64
CA LYS A 176 -1.76 11.74 -7.86
C LYS A 176 -1.65 10.47 -8.70
N ILE A 177 -0.42 9.93 -8.83
CA ILE A 177 -0.09 8.71 -9.54
C ILE A 177 0.76 7.84 -8.62
N GLU A 178 0.41 6.56 -8.50
CA GLU A 178 1.20 5.57 -7.76
C GLU A 178 2.29 4.99 -8.67
N GLU A 179 3.46 4.73 -8.10
CA GLU A 179 4.57 4.08 -8.80
C GLU A 179 4.67 2.63 -8.35
N LEU A 180 5.00 1.71 -9.26
CA LEU A 180 5.20 0.30 -8.91
C LEU A 180 6.67 -0.04 -8.61
N ILE A 181 7.60 0.82 -9.02
CA ILE A 181 9.05 0.60 -9.00
C ILE A 181 9.75 1.95 -8.71
N GLN A 182 10.84 1.95 -7.95
CA GLN A 182 11.67 3.14 -7.73
C GLN A 182 12.63 3.43 -8.91
N ASP A 183 13.08 4.67 -9.08
CA ASP A 183 13.96 5.06 -10.22
C ASP A 183 15.31 4.32 -10.24
N ASN A 184 15.80 3.92 -9.06
CA ASN A 184 17.05 3.18 -8.86
C ASN A 184 16.85 1.65 -8.83
N GLU A 185 15.62 1.16 -8.80
CA GLU A 185 15.30 -0.26 -8.79
C GLU A 185 15.36 -0.81 -10.22
N LYS A 186 16.22 -1.81 -10.44
CA LYS A 186 16.23 -2.55 -11.71
C LYS A 186 15.20 -3.65 -11.65
N VAL A 187 14.48 -3.86 -12.75
CA VAL A 187 13.45 -4.90 -12.82
C VAL A 187 13.86 -5.99 -13.78
N ARG A 188 13.72 -7.24 -13.34
CA ARG A 188 13.96 -8.45 -14.12
C ARG A 188 12.65 -9.17 -14.34
N LYS A 189 12.41 -9.61 -15.58
CA LYS A 189 11.27 -10.49 -15.89
C LYS A 189 11.48 -11.86 -15.25
N THR A 190 10.38 -12.47 -14.79
CA THR A 190 10.37 -13.87 -14.39
C THR A 190 9.94 -14.76 -15.57
N LYS A 191 9.73 -16.05 -15.32
CA LYS A 191 9.11 -16.97 -16.28
C LYS A 191 7.62 -16.65 -16.53
N HIS A 192 7.00 -15.87 -15.65
CA HIS A 192 5.60 -15.46 -15.78
C HIS A 192 5.53 -14.00 -16.26
N GLU A 193 4.76 -13.75 -17.34
CA GLU A 193 4.74 -12.45 -18.01
C GLU A 193 4.30 -11.30 -17.10
N LYS A 194 3.33 -11.56 -16.21
CA LYS A 194 2.79 -10.57 -15.27
C LYS A 194 3.53 -10.48 -13.92
N ILE A 195 4.63 -11.21 -13.74
CA ILE A 195 5.38 -11.20 -12.48
C ILE A 195 6.81 -10.80 -12.77
N MET A 196 7.26 -9.74 -12.11
CA MET A 196 8.60 -9.20 -12.24
C MET A 196 9.29 -9.20 -10.87
N VAL A 197 10.62 -9.20 -10.85
CA VAL A 197 11.43 -9.11 -9.63
C VAL A 197 12.20 -7.81 -9.64
N VAL A 198 12.15 -7.11 -8.51
CA VAL A 198 12.98 -5.94 -8.23
C VAL A 198 14.35 -6.40 -7.73
N ASP A 199 15.39 -5.97 -8.43
CA ASP A 199 16.79 -6.21 -8.06
C ASP A 199 17.20 -5.18 -7.01
N SER A 200 17.08 -5.55 -5.73
CA SER A 200 17.51 -4.72 -4.62
C SER A 200 18.80 -5.29 -4.02
N ALA A 201 19.94 -4.94 -4.62
CA ALA A 201 21.25 -5.34 -4.12
C ALA A 201 21.54 -4.79 -2.70
N SER A 202 21.02 -3.61 -2.36
CA SER A 202 21.18 -2.98 -1.04
C SER A 202 20.18 -3.48 0.02
N GLY A 203 19.00 -3.96 -0.39
CA GLY A 203 17.91 -4.31 0.54
C GLY A 203 18.24 -5.44 1.53
N LYS A 204 19.24 -6.28 1.25
CA LYS A 204 19.64 -7.38 2.15
C LYS A 204 20.49 -6.92 3.34
N GLU A 205 21.44 -6.01 3.13
CA GLU A 205 22.28 -5.50 4.22
C GLU A 205 21.50 -4.51 5.08
N ASP A 206 20.78 -3.58 4.44
CA ASP A 206 19.89 -2.64 5.10
C ASP A 206 18.81 -3.39 5.89
N GLY A 207 18.20 -4.42 5.30
CA GLY A 207 17.18 -5.25 5.94
C GLY A 207 17.66 -5.92 7.23
N LYS A 208 18.91 -6.41 7.29
CA LYS A 208 19.46 -7.02 8.51
C LYS A 208 19.66 -6.02 9.64
N ILE A 209 20.20 -4.84 9.31
CA ILE A 209 20.38 -3.74 10.29
C ILE A 209 19.02 -3.31 10.83
N ILE A 210 18.05 -3.14 9.93
CA ILE A 210 16.68 -2.75 10.28
C ILE A 210 15.99 -3.81 11.14
N LEU A 211 16.13 -5.10 10.79
CA LEU A 211 15.56 -6.19 11.57
C LEU A 211 16.12 -6.18 13.00
N ASP A 212 17.43 -6.05 13.16
CA ASP A 212 18.08 -5.98 14.48
C ASP A 212 17.60 -4.76 15.29
N ARG A 213 17.51 -3.58 14.66
CA ARG A 213 16.94 -2.35 15.24
C ARG A 213 15.50 -2.56 15.75
N ILE A 214 14.64 -3.15 14.92
CA ILE A 214 13.25 -3.45 15.28
C ILE A 214 13.17 -4.47 16.43
N MET A 215 13.97 -5.54 16.37
CA MET A 215 14.00 -6.57 17.41
C MET A 215 14.54 -6.06 18.75
N LYS A 216 15.37 -5.00 18.74
CA LYS A 216 15.83 -4.28 19.94
C LYS A 216 14.80 -3.30 20.50
N GLY A 217 13.65 -3.14 19.85
CA GLY A 217 12.54 -2.34 20.34
C GLY A 217 12.60 -0.85 19.95
N GLU A 218 13.32 -0.48 18.90
CA GLU A 218 13.43 0.92 18.44
C GLU A 218 12.09 1.55 17.99
N LEU A 219 11.07 0.72 17.75
CA LEU A 219 9.70 1.15 17.47
C LEU A 219 8.76 1.04 18.68
N GLY A 220 9.27 0.66 19.86
CA GLY A 220 8.50 0.58 21.09
C GLY A 220 8.52 1.90 21.88
N GLY A 221 7.41 2.21 22.56
CA GLY A 221 7.38 3.26 23.59
C GLY A 221 6.93 4.66 23.15
N HIS A 222 6.52 4.87 21.91
CA HIS A 222 6.09 6.17 21.38
C HIS A 222 4.61 6.19 20.96
N GLU A 223 3.74 5.50 21.71
CA GLU A 223 2.31 5.32 21.36
C GLU A 223 1.52 6.64 21.22
N PHE A 224 2.08 7.77 21.68
CA PHE A 224 1.39 9.06 21.75
C PHE A 224 2.10 10.25 21.07
N ASP A 225 3.27 10.06 20.43
CA ASP A 225 3.92 11.14 19.65
C ASP A 225 4.03 10.78 18.17
N ASN A 226 3.04 11.22 17.39
CA ASN A 226 2.97 10.98 15.96
C ASN A 226 4.15 11.59 15.19
N ASN A 227 4.74 12.69 15.67
CA ASN A 227 5.87 13.33 14.99
C ASN A 227 7.16 12.56 15.23
N GLU A 228 7.40 12.12 16.47
CA GLU A 228 8.53 11.27 16.80
C GLU A 228 8.47 9.95 16.02
N LEU A 229 7.29 9.32 15.93
CA LEU A 229 7.10 8.12 15.11
C LEU A 229 7.42 8.34 13.64
N ARG A 230 7.03 9.48 13.06
CA ARG A 230 7.37 9.81 11.66
C ARG A 230 8.87 10.04 11.48
N VAL A 231 9.54 10.68 12.43
CA VAL A 231 11.01 10.85 12.43
C VAL A 231 11.71 9.49 12.50
N THR A 232 11.26 8.62 13.40
CA THR A 232 11.81 7.26 13.52
C THR A 232 11.58 6.45 12.24
N LEU A 233 10.38 6.52 11.65
CA LEU A 233 10.10 5.90 10.35
C LEU A 233 11.01 6.44 9.24
N ALA A 234 11.24 7.76 9.17
CA ALA A 234 12.12 8.37 8.18
C ALA A 234 13.59 7.95 8.38
N SER A 235 14.01 7.68 9.62
CA SER A 235 15.35 7.14 9.92
C SER A 235 15.54 5.67 9.50
N LEU A 236 14.45 4.90 9.44
CA LEU A 236 14.45 3.49 9.09
C LEU A 236 14.16 3.27 7.59
N VAL A 237 13.48 4.22 6.96
CA VAL A 237 13.10 4.20 5.54
C VAL A 237 13.53 5.54 4.93
N PRO A 238 14.80 5.68 4.47
CA PRO A 238 15.32 6.95 3.98
C PRO A 238 14.58 7.53 2.77
N GLU A 239 13.90 6.69 1.99
CA GLU A 239 13.04 7.12 0.89
C GLU A 239 11.65 7.65 1.34
N TYR A 240 11.32 7.54 2.63
CA TYR A 240 10.08 8.09 3.19
C TYR A 240 10.18 9.61 3.30
N LYS A 241 9.32 10.30 2.53
CA LYS A 241 9.18 11.74 2.59
C LYS A 241 7.78 12.06 3.12
N PRO A 242 7.58 12.22 4.44
CA PRO A 242 6.29 12.59 4.97
C PRO A 242 5.82 13.90 4.33
N SER A 243 4.52 13.98 4.01
CA SER A 243 3.93 15.23 3.55
C SER A 243 4.02 16.28 4.65
N ASP A 244 4.48 17.50 4.31
CA ASP A 244 4.64 18.61 5.25
C ASP A 244 3.31 19.13 5.82
N GLU A 245 2.17 18.75 5.22
CA GLU A 245 0.86 19.21 5.62
C GLU A 245 0.23 18.28 6.65
N LEU A 246 0.32 18.67 7.93
CA LEU A 246 -0.56 18.20 9.00
C LEU A 246 -1.98 18.76 8.79
N GLN A 247 -2.61 18.49 7.65
CA GLN A 247 -4.03 18.74 7.47
C GLN A 247 -4.84 17.60 8.09
N GLU A 248 -6.03 17.91 8.61
CA GLU A 248 -6.96 16.86 9.00
C GLU A 248 -7.25 15.96 7.79
N PRO A 249 -7.24 14.63 7.97
CA PRO A 249 -7.46 13.73 6.86
C PRO A 249 -8.87 13.94 6.28
N VAL A 250 -8.97 14.33 5.00
CA VAL A 250 -10.27 14.35 4.31
C VAL A 250 -10.77 12.91 4.19
N ILE A 251 -11.88 12.61 4.85
CA ILE A 251 -12.52 11.28 4.76
C ILE A 251 -13.55 11.33 3.65
N LEU A 252 -13.48 10.41 2.70
CA LEU A 252 -14.57 10.21 1.74
C LEU A 252 -15.81 9.79 2.53
N ARG A 253 -16.77 10.70 2.67
CA ARG A 253 -17.98 10.46 3.44
C ARG A 253 -19.04 9.84 2.56
N ILE A 254 -19.77 8.89 3.12
CA ILE A 254 -20.97 8.34 2.50
C ILE A 254 -22.04 9.42 2.29
N LYS A 255 -22.08 10.43 3.19
CA LYS A 255 -22.93 11.61 3.06
C LYS A 255 -22.07 12.88 3.05
N PRO A 256 -22.21 13.78 2.08
CA PRO A 256 -21.56 15.08 2.14
C PRO A 256 -22.10 15.87 3.34
N ASP A 257 -21.25 16.71 3.94
CA ASP A 257 -21.78 17.78 4.80
C ASP A 257 -22.53 18.73 3.89
N VAL A 258 -23.84 18.82 4.08
CA VAL A 258 -24.63 19.89 3.45
C VAL A 258 -24.10 21.18 4.05
N MET A 259 -23.30 21.92 3.28
CA MET A 259 -23.06 23.32 3.61
C MET A 259 -24.42 24.00 3.59
N ALA A 260 -24.91 24.33 4.78
CA ALA A 260 -26.13 25.11 4.98
C ALA A 260 -25.94 26.55 4.52
#